data_AF-A0A840HYM8-F1
#
_entry.id   AF-A0A840HYM8-F1
#
_cell.length_a   1.000
_cell.length_b   1.000
_cell.length_c   1.000
_cell.angle_alpha   90.00
_cell.angle_beta   90.00
_cell.angle_gamma   90.00
#
_symmetry.space_group_name_H-M   'P 1'
#
loop_
_entity.id
_entity.type
_entity.pdbx_description
1 polymer ?
#
loop_
_entity_poly.entity_id
_entity_poly.type
_entity_poly.pdbx_seq_one_letter_code
_entity_poly.pdbx_strand_id
1 'polypeptide(L)'
;MRRKRQALYEADFVQCKVQIPVSFGERLKELKAAHKMRGLDNVVSAMIRKVEANYSPDDLVAPPPPEDHMNLKQIAIHIPREHHAFLEAVAHRNRGVTLGTALETVGAYVKDLTPAPVQLALIENEDTASG
;
A
#
# COMPACT_ATOMS: atom_id res chain seq x y z
N MET A 1 -10.36 -24.42 6.22
CA MET A 1 -10.47 -22.96 5.97
C MET A 1 -10.50 -22.09 7.24
N ARG A 2 -11.07 -22.54 8.37
CA ARG A 2 -11.21 -21.72 9.61
C ARG A 2 -9.89 -21.32 10.28
N ARG A 3 -8.93 -22.25 10.42
CA ARG A 3 -7.63 -22.00 11.09
C ARG A 3 -6.75 -20.92 10.42
N LYS A 4 -6.71 -20.87 9.08
CA LYS A 4 -5.88 -19.90 8.34
C LYS A 4 -6.41 -18.46 8.47
N ARG A 5 -7.74 -18.29 8.48
CA ARG A 5 -8.37 -16.98 8.75
C ARG A 5 -8.18 -16.53 10.20
N GLN A 6 -8.20 -17.47 11.15
CA GLN A 6 -7.99 -17.17 12.56
C GLN A 6 -6.55 -16.69 12.84
N ALA A 7 -5.54 -17.36 12.28
CA ALA A 7 -4.15 -16.93 12.39
C ALA A 7 -3.88 -15.57 11.73
N LEU A 8 -4.58 -15.25 10.62
CA LEU A 8 -4.51 -13.92 10.02
C LEU A 8 -5.15 -12.85 10.92
N TYR A 9 -6.30 -13.14 11.53
CA TYR A 9 -6.97 -12.23 12.44
C TYR A 9 -6.16 -11.99 13.72
N GLU A 10 -5.54 -13.04 14.27
CA GLU A 10 -4.64 -12.98 15.42
C GLU A 10 -3.33 -12.22 15.13
N ALA A 11 -2.90 -12.21 13.86
CA ALA A 11 -1.78 -11.41 13.38
C ALA A 11 -2.17 -9.99 12.91
N ASP A 12 -3.44 -9.61 13.08
CA ASP A 12 -4.05 -8.35 12.62
C ASP A 12 -3.99 -8.10 11.10
N PHE A 13 -4.12 -9.16 10.30
CA PHE A 13 -4.27 -9.12 8.85
C PHE A 13 -5.73 -9.33 8.42
N VAL A 14 -6.10 -8.68 7.32
CA VAL A 14 -7.40 -8.80 6.65
C VAL A 14 -7.19 -9.33 5.23
N GLN A 15 -8.03 -10.30 4.83
CA GLN A 15 -8.09 -10.75 3.44
C GLN A 15 -9.09 -9.89 2.66
N CYS A 16 -8.61 -9.19 1.65
CA CYS A 16 -9.39 -8.25 0.84
C CYS A 16 -9.50 -8.78 -0.59
N LYS A 17 -10.71 -8.79 -1.15
CA LYS A 17 -10.94 -9.07 -2.57
C LYS A 17 -11.33 -7.76 -3.26
N VAL A 18 -10.51 -7.30 -4.19
CA VAL A 18 -10.72 -6.04 -4.89
C VAL A 18 -10.73 -6.26 -6.40
N GLN A 19 -11.49 -5.43 -7.11
CA GLN A 19 -11.48 -5.37 -8.57
C GLN A 19 -10.63 -4.19 -8.99
N ILE A 20 -9.65 -4.43 -9.87
CA ILE A 20 -8.73 -3.40 -10.35
C ILE A 20 -8.62 -3.44 -11.87
N PRO A 21 -8.28 -2.32 -12.53
CA PRO A 21 -7.95 -2.31 -13.95
C PRO A 21 -6.83 -3.32 -14.27
N VAL A 22 -6.89 -3.94 -15.45
CA VAL A 22 -5.88 -4.92 -15.90
C VAL A 22 -4.51 -4.27 -15.97
N SER A 23 -4.42 -3.06 -16.51
CA SER A 23 -3.21 -2.24 -16.60
C SER A 23 -2.54 -2.04 -15.24
N PHE A 24 -3.33 -1.71 -14.21
CA PHE A 24 -2.84 -1.58 -12.85
C PHE A 24 -2.35 -2.93 -12.30
N GLY A 25 -3.06 -4.02 -12.60
CA GLY A 25 -2.63 -5.37 -12.26
C GLY A 25 -1.28 -5.77 -12.86
N GLU A 26 -1.00 -5.38 -14.11
CA GLU A 26 0.31 -5.60 -14.74
C GLU A 26 1.40 -4.75 -14.08
N ARG A 27 1.12 -3.47 -13.80
CA ARG A 27 2.04 -2.60 -13.07
C ARG A 27 2.43 -3.15 -11.69
N LEU A 28 1.51 -3.76 -10.95
CA LEU A 28 1.83 -4.42 -9.69
C LEU A 28 2.81 -5.59 -9.88
N LYS A 29 2.72 -6.33 -11.00
CA LYS A 29 3.68 -7.41 -11.32
C LYS A 29 5.04 -6.85 -11.72
N GLU A 30 5.09 -5.73 -12.43
CA GLU A 30 6.33 -5.05 -12.78
C GLU A 30 7.06 -4.59 -11.52
N LEU A 31 6.36 -3.91 -10.60
CA LEU A 31 6.90 -3.51 -9.29
C LEU A 31 7.39 -4.73 -8.50
N LYS A 32 6.62 -5.82 -8.50
CA LYS A 32 7.02 -7.08 -7.86
C LYS A 32 8.35 -7.58 -8.41
N ALA A 33 8.51 -7.61 -9.74
CA ALA A 33 9.69 -8.12 -10.42
C ALA A 33 10.91 -7.20 -10.18
N ALA A 34 10.72 -5.88 -10.34
CA ALA A 34 11.77 -4.88 -10.15
C ALA A 34 12.39 -4.93 -8.75
N HIS A 35 11.55 -5.13 -7.71
CA HIS A 35 11.98 -5.17 -6.32
C HIS A 35 12.15 -6.59 -5.76
N LYS A 36 12.13 -7.63 -6.61
CA LYS A 36 12.29 -9.04 -6.24
C LYS A 36 11.37 -9.48 -5.08
N MET A 37 10.14 -8.97 -5.05
CA MET A 37 9.21 -9.23 -3.96
C MET A 37 8.55 -10.60 -4.07
N ARG A 38 8.40 -11.29 -2.93
CA ARG A 38 7.86 -12.66 -2.85
C ARG A 38 6.42 -12.78 -3.38
N GLY A 39 5.57 -11.78 -3.13
CA GLY A 39 4.15 -11.84 -3.47
C GLY A 39 3.53 -10.45 -3.63
N LEU A 40 2.32 -10.41 -4.20
CA LEU A 40 1.57 -9.17 -4.40
C LEU A 40 1.18 -8.51 -3.07
N ASP A 41 0.89 -9.31 -2.03
CA ASP A 41 0.62 -8.83 -0.67
C ASP A 41 1.73 -7.90 -0.15
N ASN A 42 3.00 -8.26 -0.42
CA ASN A 42 4.17 -7.49 -0.03
C ASN A 42 4.31 -6.19 -0.85
N VAL A 43 4.00 -6.26 -2.14
CA VAL A 43 4.02 -5.10 -3.05
C VAL A 43 2.99 -4.07 -2.60
N VAL A 44 1.75 -4.50 -2.38
CA VAL A 44 0.67 -3.62 -1.91
C VAL A 44 1.01 -3.03 -0.55
N SER A 45 1.50 -3.85 0.39
CA SER A 45 1.90 -3.35 1.71
C SER A 45 3.09 -2.39 1.66
N ALA A 46 4.02 -2.55 0.72
CA ALA A 46 5.12 -1.60 0.53
C ALA A 46 4.64 -0.30 -0.12
N MET A 47 3.71 -0.38 -1.07
CA MET A 47 3.09 0.79 -1.68
C MET A 47 2.35 1.63 -0.65
N ILE A 48 1.48 1.00 0.15
CA ILE A 48 0.68 1.69 1.16
C ILE A 48 1.59 2.38 2.19
N ARG A 49 2.58 1.67 2.74
CA ARG A 49 3.55 2.28 3.67
C ARG A 49 4.31 3.44 3.08
N LYS A 50 4.70 3.35 1.80
CA LYS A 50 5.39 4.45 1.12
C LYS A 50 4.48 5.67 1.00
N VAL A 51 3.20 5.48 0.73
CA VAL A 51 2.24 6.58 0.67
C VAL A 51 1.95 7.15 2.05
N GLU A 52 1.69 6.31 3.05
CA GLU A 52 1.49 6.73 4.45
C GLU A 52 2.65 7.57 5.00
N ALA A 53 3.89 7.25 4.60
CA ALA A 53 5.06 8.01 5.02
C ALA A 53 5.15 9.42 4.41
N ASN A 54 4.41 9.71 3.33
CA ASN A 54 4.53 10.95 2.57
C ASN A 54 3.23 11.75 2.43
N TYR A 55 2.07 11.13 2.67
CA TYR A 55 0.76 11.71 2.40
C TYR A 55 -0.27 11.29 3.47
N SER A 56 -1.18 12.21 3.79
CA SER A 56 -2.43 11.86 4.49
C SER A 56 -3.43 11.23 3.51
N PRO A 57 -4.35 10.34 3.94
CA PRO A 57 -5.45 9.88 3.09
C PRO A 57 -6.23 11.02 2.43
N ASP A 58 -6.37 12.16 3.11
CA ASP A 58 -7.11 13.34 2.63
C ASP A 58 -6.42 14.08 1.48
N ASP A 59 -5.12 13.87 1.31
CA ASP A 59 -4.30 14.46 0.24
C ASP A 59 -4.39 13.65 -1.07
N LEU A 60 -4.90 12.42 -0.99
CA LEU A 60 -4.94 11.49 -2.11
C LEU A 60 -6.21 11.69 -2.93
N VAL A 61 -6.02 12.18 -4.15
CA VAL A 61 -7.09 12.37 -5.14
C VAL A 61 -6.99 11.26 -6.18
N ALA A 62 -8.11 10.58 -6.42
CA ALA A 62 -8.19 9.55 -7.44
C ALA A 62 -7.78 10.12 -8.81
N PRO A 63 -6.86 9.46 -9.54
CA PRO A 63 -6.51 9.88 -10.88
C PRO A 63 -7.73 9.76 -11.82
N PRO A 64 -7.70 10.42 -13.00
CA PRO A 64 -8.66 10.14 -14.05
C PRO A 64 -8.73 8.64 -14.34
N PRO A 65 -9.92 8.07 -14.66
CA PRO A 65 -10.05 6.66 -14.97
C PRO A 65 -9.09 6.24 -16.09
N PRO A 66 -8.40 5.09 -15.96
CA PRO A 66 -7.53 4.61 -17.03
C PRO A 66 -8.35 4.19 -18.26
N GLU A 67 -7.68 4.03 -19.40
CA GLU A 67 -8.32 3.60 -20.66
C GLU A 67 -9.08 2.27 -20.50
N ASP A 68 -8.57 1.38 -19.65
CA ASP A 68 -9.14 0.07 -19.38
C ASP A 68 -10.00 0.02 -18.10
N HIS A 69 -10.55 1.14 -17.63
CA HIS A 69 -11.39 1.21 -16.42
C HIS A 69 -12.63 0.28 -16.44
N MET A 70 -13.07 -0.15 -17.63
CA MET A 70 -14.17 -1.12 -17.78
C MET A 70 -13.69 -2.58 -17.79
N ASN A 71 -12.39 -2.81 -17.97
CA ASN A 71 -11.79 -4.14 -17.98
C ASN A 71 -11.12 -4.41 -16.63
N LEU A 72 -11.91 -4.96 -15.69
CA LEU A 72 -11.48 -5.19 -14.32
C LEU A 72 -11.13 -6.65 -14.07
N LYS A 73 -10.07 -6.86 -13.31
CA LYS A 73 -9.65 -8.16 -12.78
C LYS A 73 -9.79 -8.18 -11.27
N GLN A 74 -10.32 -9.28 -10.74
CA GLN A 74 -10.33 -9.51 -9.30
C GLN A 74 -8.98 -10.02 -8.82
N ILE A 75 -8.46 -9.42 -7.75
CA ILE A 75 -7.32 -9.93 -6.99
C ILE A 75 -7.73 -10.15 -5.53
N ALA A 76 -7.06 -11.09 -4.86
CA ALA A 76 -7.21 -11.30 -3.43
C ALA A 76 -5.85 -11.04 -2.76
N ILE A 77 -5.83 -10.10 -1.82
CA ILE A 77 -4.63 -9.70 -1.09
C ILE A 77 -4.82 -9.88 0.42
N HIS A 78 -3.74 -10.15 1.13
CA HIS A 78 -3.70 -10.15 2.59
C HIS A 78 -2.84 -8.98 3.04
N ILE A 79 -3.44 -8.04 3.75
CA ILE A 79 -2.76 -6.83 4.23
C ILE A 79 -3.06 -6.64 5.72
N PRO A 80 -2.15 -5.98 6.48
CA PRO A 80 -2.44 -5.48 7.81
C PRO A 80 -3.75 -4.70 7.88
N ARG A 81 -4.44 -4.74 9.01
CA ARG A 81 -5.70 -4.02 9.23
C ARG A 81 -5.52 -2.51 9.12
N GLU A 82 -4.39 -1.98 9.59
CA GLU A 82 -4.02 -0.57 9.42
C GLU A 82 -4.03 -0.15 7.94
N HIS A 83 -3.42 -0.93 7.06
CA HIS A 83 -3.40 -0.67 5.62
C HIS A 83 -4.80 -0.74 5.02
N HIS A 84 -5.64 -1.66 5.51
CA HIS A 84 -7.04 -1.71 5.09
C HIS A 84 -7.80 -0.45 5.49
N ALA A 85 -7.66 -0.01 6.74
CA ALA A 85 -8.28 1.23 7.23
C ALA A 85 -7.78 2.46 6.46
N PHE A 86 -6.50 2.49 6.09
CA PHE A 86 -5.95 3.53 5.21
C PHE A 86 -6.65 3.55 3.85
N LEU A 87 -6.82 2.39 3.20
CA LEU A 87 -7.56 2.30 1.94
C LEU A 87 -9.03 2.70 2.08
N GLU A 88 -9.69 2.37 3.20
CA GLU A 88 -11.05 2.82 3.49
C GLU A 88 -11.13 4.34 3.63
N ALA A 89 -10.16 4.97 4.29
CA ALA A 89 -10.08 6.42 4.39
C ALA A 89 -9.91 7.08 3.01
N VAL A 90 -9.01 6.55 2.17
CA VAL A 90 -8.83 7.02 0.78
C VAL A 90 -10.11 6.84 -0.05
N ALA A 91 -10.79 5.71 0.10
CA ALA A 91 -12.07 5.46 -0.56
C ALA A 91 -13.13 6.49 -0.14
N HIS A 92 -13.26 6.75 1.16
CA HIS A 92 -14.20 7.72 1.71
C HIS A 92 -13.91 9.13 1.20
N ARG A 93 -12.64 9.56 1.25
CA ARG A 93 -12.16 10.84 0.73
C ARG A 93 -12.50 11.05 -0.74
N ASN A 94 -12.49 9.99 -1.53
CA ASN A 94 -12.80 10.00 -2.95
C ASN A 94 -14.28 9.66 -3.22
N ARG A 95 -15.20 10.17 -2.40
CA ARG A 95 -16.67 10.02 -2.56
C ARG A 95 -17.16 8.58 -2.46
N GLY A 96 -16.51 7.76 -1.65
CA GLY A 96 -16.92 6.36 -1.44
C GLY A 96 -16.65 5.46 -2.65
N VAL A 97 -15.57 5.71 -3.39
CA VAL A 97 -15.12 4.79 -4.45
C VAL A 97 -14.79 3.40 -3.90
N THR A 98 -14.66 2.42 -4.79
CA THR A 98 -14.32 1.06 -4.38
C THR A 98 -12.91 0.98 -3.78
N LEU A 99 -12.65 -0.02 -2.92
CA LEU A 99 -11.30 -0.30 -2.41
C LEU A 99 -10.29 -0.59 -3.52
N GLY A 100 -10.75 -1.09 -4.68
CA GLY A 100 -9.89 -1.28 -5.86
C GLY A 100 -9.43 0.05 -6.44
N THR A 101 -10.34 1.00 -6.60
CA THR A 101 -10.04 2.38 -7.01
C THR A 101 -9.18 3.11 -5.98
N ALA A 102 -9.42 2.89 -4.69
CA ALA A 102 -8.57 3.45 -3.63
C ALA A 102 -7.14 2.89 -3.70
N LEU A 103 -6.99 1.58 -3.93
CA LEU A 103 -5.68 0.96 -4.12
C LEU A 103 -4.96 1.46 -5.38
N GLU A 104 -5.69 1.64 -6.48
CA GLU A 104 -5.17 2.27 -7.70
C GLU A 104 -4.71 3.71 -7.43
N THR A 105 -5.51 4.48 -6.67
CA THR A 105 -5.18 5.84 -6.25
C THR A 105 -3.87 5.86 -5.48
N VAL A 106 -3.72 5.03 -4.45
CA VAL A 106 -2.42 4.85 -3.75
C VAL A 106 -1.31 4.51 -4.74
N GLY A 107 -1.58 3.61 -5.68
CA GLY A 107 -0.62 3.25 -6.71
C GLY A 107 -0.20 4.39 -7.63
N ALA A 108 -1.08 5.33 -7.95
CA ALA A 108 -0.75 6.48 -8.78
C ALA A 108 0.34 7.37 -8.15
N TYR A 109 0.41 7.42 -6.82
CA TYR A 109 1.40 8.21 -6.07
C TYR A 109 2.74 7.47 -5.86
N VAL A 110 2.83 6.19 -6.24
CA VAL A 110 4.03 5.36 -6.03
C VAL A 110 4.72 5.03 -7.35
N LYS A 111 5.73 5.82 -7.74
CA LYS A 111 6.51 5.55 -8.96
C LYS A 111 7.47 4.35 -8.84
N ASP A 112 7.95 4.09 -7.64
CA ASP A 112 8.97 3.07 -7.31
C ASP A 112 8.83 2.68 -5.82
N LEU A 113 9.35 1.52 -5.41
CA LEU A 113 9.32 1.04 -4.01
C LEU A 113 10.66 1.12 -3.29
N THR A 114 11.66 1.80 -3.85
CA THR A 114 12.91 2.10 -3.17
C THR A 114 12.59 2.90 -1.89
N PRO A 115 13.08 2.45 -0.72
CA PRO A 115 12.90 3.18 0.54
C PRO A 115 13.46 4.60 0.40
N ALA A 116 12.81 5.57 1.03
CA ALA A 116 13.42 6.88 1.20
C ALA A 116 14.74 6.71 1.97
N PRO A 117 15.80 7.45 1.62
CA PRO A 117 17.05 7.39 2.36
C PRO A 117 16.77 7.71 3.83
N VAL A 118 17.10 6.76 4.71
CA VAL A 118 16.99 6.97 6.15
C VAL A 118 18.15 7.85 6.57
N GLN A 119 17.86 9.08 6.97
CA GLN A 119 18.86 9.91 7.64
C GLN A 119 19.07 9.31 9.04
N LEU A 120 20.24 8.69 9.26
CA LEU A 120 20.63 8.19 10.57
C LEU A 120 20.68 9.37 11.55
N ALA A 121 20.17 9.16 12.77
CA ALA A 121 20.33 10.13 13.84
C ALA A 121 21.82 10.44 14.00
N LEU A 122 22.17 11.73 14.01
CA LEU A 122 23.49 12.16 14.41
C LEU A 122 23.71 11.66 15.84
N ILE A 123 24.67 10.75 16.01
CA ILE A 123 25.12 10.33 17.33
C ILE A 123 25.82 11.56 17.90
N GLU A 124 25.17 12.26 18.83
CA GLU A 124 25.81 13.26 19.69
C GLU A 124 26.77 12.51 20.62
N ASN A 125 28.01 12.34 20.18
CA ASN A 125 29.13 12.05 21.08
C ASN A 125 29.76 13.40 21.43
N GLU A 126 29.42 13.95 22.60
CA GLU A 126 30.24 14.92 23.34
C GLU A 126 29.76 14.86 24.80
N ASP A 127 30.33 13.93 25.57
CA ASP A 127 31.49 14.14 26.45
C ASP A 127 31.04 14.45 27.90
N THR A 128 30.76 13.37 28.65
CA THR A 128 31.02 13.37 30.09
C THR A 128 32.53 13.47 30.32
N ALA A 129 33.05 14.71 30.27
CA ALA A 129 34.36 15.05 30.80
C ALA A 129 34.17 15.98 32.00
N SER A 130 34.19 15.35 33.17
CA SER A 130 34.71 15.80 34.47
C SER A 130 35.11 17.28 34.59
N GLY A 131 34.50 17.96 35.57
CA GLY A 131 34.96 19.21 36.17
C GLY A 131 34.31 19.43 37.52
#